data_AF-A0A074WJV4-F1
#
_entry.id   AF-A0A074WJV4-F1
#
_cell.length_a   1.000
_cell.length_b   1.000
_cell.length_c   1.000
_cell.angle_alpha   90.00
_cell.angle_beta   90.00
_cell.angle_gamma   90.00
#
_symmetry.space_group_name_H-M   'P 1'
#
loop_
_entity.id
_entity.type
_entity.pdbx_description
1 polymer ?
#
loop_
_entity_poly.entity_id
_entity_poly.type
_entity_poly.pdbx_seq_one_letter_code
_entity_poly.pdbx_strand_id
1 'polypeptide(L)'
;MGTISYAQVAPTAATIALNAYIYGYGGHSLVTPHAALKQLWWTEDRIDGKVTRKFVVSQIKGAERDFLDKPLAFGEGLTDDTYMEWILGRARRLFLILAEIGKPEQIFGLIDDSLDDDDLPFSLKSIADMDLCVEPDERLNRKFHATQFLYLLRQIGPGGHIDYGPQEHIPMEHVHKLPPAVSLQIWDRIHFPKDHEQVFVRRKFTFGAGDDKDDLREIYMQDLAEAKQLAHPHIARVWASYTAGDAGCILSDFVPEHTLASFIAHRTPYQFMRVPQGERPVILLEWMHCLIDALAMLHHRGVQHGAIRPSNVIIDHDNCIAFSDIGILRTFQRGKKFVKNEASGYSAPETHLLNEPLNMPKPLVIRKSPSQRSLGSNAATVSTRRDTGLESDIFSLGCVYLDLVTYIVKGKLSDLQKFR
;
A
#
# COMPACT_ATOMS: atom_id res chain seq x y z
N MET A 1 -16.08 21.29 -8.47
CA MET A 1 -16.02 20.13 -9.40
C MET A 1 -14.67 19.49 -9.20
N GLY A 2 -14.65 18.29 -8.62
CA GLY A 2 -13.42 17.63 -8.18
C GLY A 2 -12.55 17.20 -9.36
N THR A 3 -11.27 17.56 -9.30
CA THR A 3 -10.23 17.03 -10.17
C THR A 3 -10.07 15.54 -9.88
N ILE A 4 -10.52 14.71 -10.81
CA ILE A 4 -10.33 13.26 -10.76
C ILE A 4 -8.83 12.99 -10.90
N SER A 5 -8.21 12.49 -9.84
CA SER A 5 -6.84 11.97 -9.90
C SER A 5 -6.85 10.68 -10.73
N TYR A 6 -6.01 10.59 -11.75
CA TYR A 6 -5.84 9.39 -12.58
C TYR A 6 -5.45 8.14 -11.77
N ALA A 7 -4.96 8.31 -10.53
CA ALA A 7 -4.64 7.21 -9.61
C ALA A 7 -5.87 6.57 -8.94
N GLN A 8 -7.07 7.11 -9.12
CA GLN A 8 -8.29 6.65 -8.43
C GLN A 8 -9.19 5.73 -9.27
N VAL A 9 -8.93 5.56 -10.56
CA VAL A 9 -9.84 4.87 -11.49
C VAL A 9 -9.15 3.63 -12.05
N ALA A 10 -9.70 2.43 -11.78
CA ALA A 10 -9.33 1.24 -12.54
C ALA A 10 -9.59 1.52 -14.03
N PRO A 11 -8.66 1.21 -14.94
CA PRO A 11 -8.78 1.62 -16.34
C PRO A 11 -10.09 1.09 -16.92
N THR A 12 -10.99 2.01 -17.26
CA THR A 12 -12.20 1.67 -18.03
C THR A 12 -11.84 1.69 -19.51
N ALA A 13 -12.66 1.04 -20.34
CA ALA A 13 -12.51 1.05 -21.80
C ALA A 13 -12.34 2.49 -22.38
N ALA A 14 -12.89 3.51 -21.70
CA ALA A 14 -12.74 4.91 -22.06
C ALA A 14 -11.33 5.49 -21.75
N THR A 15 -10.70 5.10 -20.63
CA THR A 15 -9.33 5.51 -20.28
C THR A 15 -8.31 4.85 -21.22
N ILE A 16 -8.59 3.62 -21.63
CA ILE A 16 -7.84 2.84 -22.62
C ILE A 16 -7.89 3.53 -24.00
N ALA A 17 -9.07 4.03 -24.41
CA ALA A 17 -9.24 4.78 -25.65
C ALA A 17 -8.55 6.16 -25.62
N LEU A 18 -8.56 6.85 -24.47
CA LEU A 18 -7.88 8.13 -24.30
C LEU A 18 -6.35 7.98 -24.38
N ASN A 19 -5.78 6.93 -23.79
CA ASN A 19 -4.35 6.64 -23.92
C ASN A 19 -3.97 6.27 -25.37
N ALA A 20 -4.80 5.49 -26.07
CA ALA A 20 -4.57 5.20 -27.49
C ALA A 20 -4.61 6.47 -28.36
N TYR A 21 -5.45 7.45 -28.00
CA TYR A 21 -5.54 8.74 -28.67
C TYR A 21 -4.35 9.65 -28.35
N ILE A 22 -3.90 9.71 -27.08
CA ILE A 22 -2.77 10.52 -26.62
C ILE A 22 -1.43 9.99 -27.17
N TYR A 23 -1.26 8.67 -27.27
CA TYR A 23 0.00 8.04 -27.71
C TYR A 23 0.02 7.67 -29.21
N GLY A 24 -0.93 8.16 -30.01
CA GLY A 24 -0.87 8.10 -31.47
C GLY A 24 -1.20 6.75 -32.12
N TYR A 25 -1.90 5.85 -31.43
CA TYR A 25 -2.38 4.57 -31.99
C TYR A 25 -3.85 4.63 -32.45
N GLY A 26 -4.29 5.82 -32.88
CA GLY A 26 -5.63 6.06 -33.41
C GLY A 26 -5.77 5.55 -34.85
N GLY A 27 -5.74 4.23 -35.03
CA GLY A 27 -5.94 3.64 -36.35
C GLY A 27 -5.64 2.15 -36.36
N HIS A 28 -6.71 1.36 -36.36
CA HIS A 28 -6.78 -0.08 -36.66
C HIS A 28 -6.66 -1.09 -35.51
N SER A 29 -7.75 -1.85 -35.43
CA SER A 29 -7.85 -3.28 -35.12
C SER A 29 -8.22 -3.67 -33.69
N LEU A 30 -9.40 -4.29 -33.60
CA LEU A 30 -10.07 -4.92 -32.45
C LEU A 30 -9.32 -6.15 -31.87
N VAL A 31 -8.00 -6.23 -32.02
CA VAL A 31 -7.18 -7.33 -31.50
C VAL A 31 -5.80 -6.80 -31.10
N THR A 32 -5.75 -5.84 -30.18
CA THR A 32 -4.48 -5.48 -29.56
C THR A 32 -4.21 -6.46 -28.42
N PRO A 33 -3.15 -7.29 -28.46
CA PRO A 33 -2.80 -8.15 -27.34
C PRO A 33 -2.62 -7.29 -26.09
N HIS A 34 -3.17 -7.74 -24.95
CA HIS A 34 -3.19 -6.98 -23.68
C HIS A 34 -1.80 -6.58 -23.16
N ALA A 35 -0.73 -7.02 -23.82
CA ALA A 35 0.64 -6.57 -23.61
C ALA A 35 0.94 -5.14 -24.13
N ALA A 36 0.08 -4.56 -24.99
CA ALA A 36 0.40 -3.34 -25.75
C ALA A 36 -0.11 -2.00 -25.16
N LEU A 37 -0.71 -2.01 -23.98
CA LEU A 37 -1.02 -0.78 -23.23
C LEU A 37 -0.27 -0.75 -21.89
N LYS A 38 0.99 -1.20 -21.87
CA LYS A 38 1.88 -0.94 -20.73
C LYS A 38 2.01 0.56 -20.58
N GLN A 39 1.61 1.08 -19.42
CA GLN A 39 1.93 2.44 -19.04
C GLN A 39 3.44 2.55 -19.04
N LEU A 40 3.98 3.30 -20.00
CA LEU A 40 5.41 3.38 -20.23
C LEU A 40 5.98 4.36 -19.19
N TRP A 41 6.36 3.83 -18.03
CA TRP A 41 7.00 4.57 -16.94
C TRP A 41 8.38 5.10 -17.34
N TRP A 42 8.70 6.35 -16.99
CA TRP A 42 10.04 6.94 -17.14
C TRP A 42 10.92 6.58 -15.95
N THR A 43 11.29 5.30 -15.86
CA THR A 43 12.29 4.84 -14.89
C THR A 43 13.67 5.40 -15.23
N GLU A 44 14.58 5.45 -14.26
CA GLU A 44 15.97 5.90 -14.43
C GLU A 44 16.67 5.27 -15.65
N ASP A 45 16.76 3.93 -15.74
CA ASP A 45 17.39 3.27 -16.91
C ASP A 45 16.76 3.66 -18.26
N ARG A 46 15.48 4.02 -18.27
CA ARG A 46 14.79 4.44 -19.49
C ARG A 46 15.14 5.88 -19.85
N ILE A 47 15.25 6.75 -18.85
CA ILE A 47 15.72 8.12 -19.03
C ILE A 47 17.15 8.07 -19.56
N ASP A 48 18.04 7.29 -18.92
CA ASP A 48 19.42 7.12 -19.36
C ASP A 48 19.53 6.51 -20.75
N GLY A 49 18.71 5.49 -21.06
CA GLY A 49 18.66 4.88 -22.38
C GLY A 49 18.06 5.77 -23.47
N LYS A 50 17.18 6.72 -23.10
CA LYS A 50 16.55 7.65 -24.04
C LYS A 50 17.44 8.85 -24.33
N VAL A 51 17.97 9.47 -23.28
CA VAL A 51 18.76 10.71 -23.36
C VAL A 51 20.20 10.36 -23.74
N THR A 52 20.38 10.16 -25.04
CA THR A 52 21.69 9.93 -25.67
C THR A 52 22.10 11.15 -26.47
N ARG A 53 23.39 11.28 -26.81
CA ARG A 53 23.89 12.34 -27.71
C ARG A 53 23.07 12.45 -28.99
N LYS A 54 22.75 11.32 -29.62
CA LYS A 54 21.93 11.28 -30.85
C LYS A 54 20.53 11.84 -30.61
N PHE A 55 19.92 11.53 -29.48
CA PHE A 55 18.61 12.06 -29.11
C PHE A 55 18.67 13.58 -28.86
N VAL A 56 19.63 14.06 -28.06
CA VAL A 56 19.79 15.51 -27.77
C VAL A 56 19.94 16.32 -29.06
N VAL A 57 20.85 15.89 -29.95
CA VAL A 57 21.08 16.53 -31.26
C VAL A 57 19.83 16.50 -32.15
N SER A 58 19.00 15.46 -32.03
CA SER A 58 17.75 15.38 -32.81
C SER A 58 16.68 16.36 -32.36
N GLN A 59 16.69 16.77 -31.09
CA GLN A 59 15.68 17.67 -30.51
C GLN A 59 16.05 19.14 -30.73
N ILE A 60 17.33 19.50 -30.61
CA ILE A 60 17.81 20.87 -30.83
C ILE A 60 17.93 21.14 -32.33
N LYS A 61 17.52 22.32 -32.80
CA LYS A 61 17.53 22.70 -34.23
C LYS A 61 18.44 23.90 -34.50
N GLY A 62 18.84 24.05 -35.76
CA GLY A 62 19.57 25.24 -36.22
C GLY A 62 20.98 25.37 -35.65
N ALA A 63 21.44 26.62 -35.53
CA ALA A 63 22.80 26.99 -35.12
C ALA A 63 23.11 26.68 -33.64
N GLU A 64 22.09 26.44 -32.82
CA GLU A 64 22.25 26.10 -31.41
C GLU A 64 22.84 24.70 -31.20
N ARG A 65 22.81 23.84 -32.22
CA ARG A 65 23.51 22.54 -32.17
C ARG A 65 25.00 22.69 -31.94
N ASP A 66 25.59 23.75 -32.49
CA ASP A 66 27.02 24.01 -32.37
C ASP A 66 27.41 24.44 -30.94
N PHE A 67 26.42 24.77 -30.09
CA PHE A 67 26.66 25.09 -28.68
C PHE A 67 26.79 23.84 -27.80
N LEU A 68 26.29 22.69 -28.24
CA LEU A 68 26.33 21.45 -27.45
C LEU A 68 27.76 21.03 -27.09
N ASP A 69 28.71 21.25 -28.00
CA ASP A 69 30.11 20.87 -27.81
C ASP A 69 30.97 22.04 -27.30
N LYS A 70 30.37 23.18 -26.92
CA LYS A 70 31.08 24.30 -26.30
C LYS A 70 31.27 24.05 -24.80
N PRO A 71 32.36 24.58 -24.21
CA PRO A 71 32.50 24.61 -22.75
C PRO A 71 31.39 25.46 -22.14
N LEU A 72 31.03 25.14 -20.89
CA LEU A 72 30.03 25.87 -20.13
C LEU A 72 30.41 27.35 -19.95
N ALA A 73 29.42 28.24 -19.98
CA ALA A 73 29.66 29.68 -19.85
C ALA A 73 30.03 30.11 -18.41
N PHE A 74 29.72 29.28 -17.41
CA PHE A 74 29.98 29.53 -15.99
C PHE A 74 31.08 28.61 -15.44
N GLY A 75 31.68 29.02 -14.32
CA GLY A 75 32.65 28.19 -13.59
C GLY A 75 34.13 28.58 -13.74
N GLU A 76 34.50 29.64 -14.47
CA GLU A 76 35.87 30.21 -14.54
C GLU A 76 37.04 29.18 -14.55
N GLY A 77 36.89 28.03 -15.24
CA GLY A 77 37.91 26.98 -15.31
C GLY A 77 37.90 25.94 -14.18
N LEU A 78 36.81 25.84 -13.41
CA LEU A 78 36.58 24.80 -12.40
C LEU A 78 35.96 23.52 -12.97
N THR A 79 35.43 23.56 -14.20
CA THR A 79 34.95 22.40 -14.95
C THR A 79 35.32 22.53 -16.43
N ASP A 80 35.77 21.43 -17.02
CA ASP A 80 36.05 21.30 -18.46
C ASP A 80 34.85 20.67 -19.20
N ASP A 81 33.72 20.47 -18.51
CA ASP A 81 32.52 19.85 -19.09
C ASP A 81 31.94 20.72 -20.23
N THR A 82 31.45 20.06 -21.27
CA THR A 82 30.63 20.68 -22.32
C THR A 82 29.14 20.70 -21.95
N TYR A 83 28.33 21.52 -22.63
CA TYR A 83 26.86 21.47 -22.45
C TYR A 83 26.30 20.06 -22.71
N MET A 84 26.82 19.33 -23.70
CA MET A 84 26.43 17.94 -23.97
C MET A 84 26.76 17.02 -22.79
N GLU A 85 27.97 17.12 -22.22
CA GLU A 85 28.37 16.31 -21.06
C GLU A 85 27.57 16.66 -19.82
N TRP A 86 27.22 17.94 -19.61
CA TRP A 86 26.33 18.35 -18.53
C TRP A 86 24.91 17.78 -18.69
N ILE A 87 24.33 17.88 -19.89
CA ILE A 87 22.99 17.31 -20.17
C ILE A 87 22.98 15.81 -19.91
N LEU A 88 23.99 15.10 -20.41
CA LEU A 88 24.09 13.66 -20.21
C LEU A 88 24.49 13.31 -18.77
N GLY A 89 25.23 14.13 -18.05
CA GLY A 89 25.72 13.82 -16.71
C GLY A 89 24.71 14.15 -15.61
N ARG A 90 24.01 15.28 -15.75
CA ARG A 90 23.31 15.95 -14.64
C ARG A 90 21.91 16.46 -14.98
N ALA A 91 21.58 16.69 -16.25
CA ALA A 91 20.33 17.37 -16.63
C ALA A 91 19.44 16.54 -17.59
N ARG A 92 19.44 15.21 -17.47
CA ARG A 92 18.67 14.34 -18.38
C ARG A 92 17.17 14.54 -18.23
N ARG A 93 16.66 14.64 -17.00
CA ARG A 93 15.23 14.85 -16.72
C ARG A 93 14.82 16.24 -17.15
N LEU A 94 15.62 17.25 -16.81
CA LEU A 94 15.39 18.64 -17.20
C LEU A 94 15.29 18.77 -18.72
N PHE A 95 16.20 18.14 -19.47
CA PHE A 95 16.17 18.13 -20.93
C PHE A 95 14.91 17.44 -21.49
N LEU A 96 14.48 16.32 -20.90
CA LEU A 96 13.25 15.64 -21.32
C LEU A 96 11.99 16.48 -21.08
N ILE A 97 11.93 17.21 -19.96
CA ILE A 97 10.84 18.14 -19.65
C ILE A 97 10.77 19.22 -20.72
N LEU A 98 11.92 19.86 -21.02
CA LEU A 98 12.02 20.90 -22.04
C LEU A 98 11.66 20.40 -23.44
N ALA A 99 12.12 19.20 -23.80
CA ALA A 99 11.78 18.57 -25.07
C ALA A 99 10.26 18.30 -25.19
N GLU A 100 9.62 17.80 -24.13
CA GLU A 100 8.18 17.50 -24.11
C GLU A 100 7.30 18.76 -24.17
N ILE A 101 7.74 19.86 -23.55
CA ILE A 101 7.03 21.14 -23.69
C ILE A 101 7.30 21.83 -25.04
N GLY A 102 8.26 21.35 -25.83
CA GLY A 102 8.61 21.87 -27.15
C GLY A 102 9.59 23.05 -27.12
N LYS A 103 10.41 23.13 -26.06
CA LYS A 103 11.42 24.16 -25.83
C LYS A 103 12.79 23.57 -25.43
N PRO A 104 13.32 22.54 -26.13
CA PRO A 104 14.59 21.91 -25.76
C PRO A 104 15.78 22.89 -25.76
N GLU A 105 15.70 23.97 -26.55
CA GLU A 105 16.72 25.01 -26.68
C GLU A 105 16.96 25.80 -25.38
N GLN A 106 15.96 25.86 -24.49
CA GLN A 106 16.07 26.59 -23.22
C GLN A 106 17.02 25.91 -22.23
N ILE A 107 17.50 24.70 -22.53
CA ILE A 107 18.43 23.97 -21.67
C ILE A 107 19.73 24.75 -21.44
N PHE A 108 20.19 25.53 -22.43
CA PHE A 108 21.42 26.31 -22.32
C PHE A 108 21.31 27.39 -21.24
N GLY A 109 20.20 28.14 -21.22
CA GLY A 109 19.96 29.17 -20.21
C GLY A 109 19.83 28.58 -18.81
N LEU A 110 19.09 27.47 -18.65
CA LEU A 110 18.98 26.81 -17.35
C LEU A 110 20.32 26.28 -16.85
N ILE A 111 21.13 25.72 -17.74
CA ILE A 111 22.49 25.28 -17.40
C ILE A 111 23.37 26.48 -17.03
N ASP A 112 23.29 27.60 -17.76
CA ASP A 112 24.04 28.82 -17.44
C ASP A 112 23.69 29.38 -16.05
N ASP A 113 22.43 29.22 -15.63
CA ASP A 113 21.96 29.51 -14.27
C ASP A 113 22.35 28.42 -13.24
N SER A 114 23.18 27.46 -13.63
CA SER A 114 23.65 26.32 -12.82
C SER A 114 22.55 25.36 -12.35
N LEU A 115 21.44 25.26 -13.09
CA LEU A 115 20.34 24.33 -12.77
C LEU A 115 20.58 22.93 -13.35
N ASP A 116 20.24 21.90 -12.59
CA ASP A 116 20.31 20.50 -13.02
C ASP A 116 19.12 19.63 -12.51
N ASP A 117 19.23 18.30 -12.64
CA ASP A 117 18.16 17.39 -12.21
C ASP A 117 17.95 17.38 -10.69
N ASP A 118 18.94 17.75 -9.86
CA ASP A 118 18.85 17.75 -8.40
C ASP A 118 17.98 18.91 -7.87
N ASP A 119 17.78 19.95 -8.68
CA ASP A 119 16.90 21.09 -8.36
C ASP A 119 15.40 20.79 -8.57
N LEU A 120 15.07 19.68 -9.23
CA LEU A 120 13.70 19.25 -9.44
C LEU A 120 13.08 18.68 -8.14
N PRO A 121 11.78 18.88 -7.87
CA PRO A 121 10.81 19.61 -8.69
C PRO A 121 10.79 21.13 -8.42
N PHE A 122 10.62 21.90 -9.48
CA PHE A 122 10.43 23.35 -9.39
C PHE A 122 8.98 23.73 -9.08
N SER A 123 8.82 24.73 -8.23
CA SER A 123 7.52 25.36 -7.95
C SER A 123 7.05 26.21 -9.14
N LEU A 124 5.75 26.45 -9.27
CA LEU A 124 5.21 27.37 -10.29
C LEU A 124 5.80 28.78 -10.22
N LYS A 125 6.24 29.23 -9.02
CA LYS A 125 6.88 30.53 -8.84
C LYS A 125 8.29 30.52 -9.43
N SER A 126 9.08 29.51 -9.07
CA SER A 126 10.44 29.32 -9.58
C SER A 126 10.46 29.21 -11.11
N ILE A 127 9.49 28.50 -11.70
CA ILE A 127 9.38 28.34 -13.16
C ILE A 127 9.07 29.68 -13.86
N ALA A 128 8.37 30.60 -13.20
CA ALA A 128 8.08 31.91 -13.79
C ALA A 128 9.34 32.77 -13.99
N ASP A 129 10.39 32.50 -13.21
CA ASP A 129 11.66 33.22 -13.24
C ASP A 129 12.71 32.58 -14.18
N MET A 130 12.38 31.43 -14.81
CA MET A 130 13.30 30.64 -15.66
C MET A 130 13.37 31.08 -17.13
N ASP A 131 12.75 32.20 -17.49
CA ASP A 131 12.77 32.79 -18.85
C ASP A 131 12.51 31.78 -20.00
N LEU A 132 11.64 30.78 -19.79
CA LEU A 132 11.33 29.73 -20.78
C LEU A 132 10.78 30.27 -22.12
N CYS A 133 10.34 31.52 -22.14
CA CYS A 133 9.86 32.24 -23.31
C CYS A 133 10.11 33.75 -23.15
N VAL A 134 10.27 34.46 -24.27
CA VAL A 134 10.49 35.92 -24.31
C VAL A 134 9.38 36.71 -23.61
N GLU A 135 8.14 36.23 -23.72
CA GLU A 135 7.00 36.76 -22.98
C GLU A 135 6.52 35.71 -21.96
N PRO A 136 6.15 36.12 -20.72
CA PRO A 136 5.65 35.20 -19.71
C PRO A 136 4.42 34.42 -20.19
N ASP A 137 4.55 33.10 -20.30
CA ASP A 137 3.45 32.20 -20.69
C ASP A 137 3.04 31.29 -19.53
N GLU A 138 1.98 31.68 -18.82
CA GLU A 138 1.45 30.88 -17.71
C GLU A 138 0.99 29.47 -18.12
N ARG A 139 0.62 29.25 -19.39
CA ARG A 139 0.23 27.92 -19.87
C ARG A 139 1.45 27.04 -20.04
N LEU A 140 2.53 27.60 -20.60
CA LEU A 140 3.81 26.92 -20.69
C LEU A 140 4.37 26.57 -19.32
N ASN A 141 4.32 27.51 -18.36
CA ASN A 141 4.80 27.29 -16.99
C ASN A 141 4.01 26.18 -16.28
N ARG A 142 2.67 26.16 -16.45
CA ARG A 142 1.83 25.06 -15.95
C ARG A 142 2.14 23.73 -16.65
N LYS A 143 2.42 23.75 -17.95
CA LYS A 143 2.80 22.56 -18.71
C LYS A 143 4.15 22.01 -18.22
N PHE A 144 5.18 22.85 -18.05
CA PHE A 144 6.46 22.46 -17.47
C PHE A 144 6.23 21.84 -16.08
N HIS A 145 5.50 22.55 -15.22
CA HIS A 145 5.26 22.11 -13.86
C HIS A 145 4.53 20.76 -13.78
N ALA A 146 3.58 20.49 -14.66
CA ALA A 146 2.91 19.19 -14.71
C ALA A 146 3.84 18.11 -15.30
N THR A 147 4.62 18.44 -16.33
CA THR A 147 5.48 17.52 -17.07
C THR A 147 6.64 16.99 -16.22
N GLN A 148 7.19 17.79 -15.30
CA GLN A 148 8.30 17.33 -14.46
C GLN A 148 7.96 16.05 -13.67
N PHE A 149 6.72 15.90 -13.19
CA PHE A 149 6.29 14.73 -12.43
C PHE A 149 6.21 13.45 -13.27
N LEU A 150 6.25 13.54 -14.61
CA LEU A 150 6.38 12.37 -15.49
C LEU A 150 7.79 11.77 -15.41
N TYR A 151 8.81 12.59 -15.14
CA TYR A 151 10.23 12.21 -15.14
C TYR A 151 10.83 12.10 -13.73
N LEU A 152 10.06 12.48 -12.70
CA LEU A 152 10.40 12.40 -11.28
C LEU A 152 9.70 11.23 -10.57
N LEU A 153 9.64 10.07 -11.23
CA LEU A 153 9.03 8.88 -10.64
C LEU A 153 9.80 8.44 -9.40
N ARG A 154 9.17 8.51 -8.23
CA ARG A 154 9.69 7.99 -6.98
C ARG A 154 9.20 6.57 -6.77
N GLN A 155 10.11 5.60 -6.80
CA GLN A 155 9.79 4.20 -6.54
C GLN A 155 9.84 3.92 -5.03
N ILE A 156 8.83 3.20 -4.53
CA ILE A 156 8.78 2.76 -3.14
C ILE A 156 9.66 1.52 -2.99
N GLY A 157 10.57 1.54 -2.01
CA GLY A 157 11.39 0.39 -1.64
C GLY A 157 10.89 -0.33 -0.38
N PRO A 158 11.46 -1.52 -0.08
CA PRO A 158 11.16 -2.28 1.14
C PRO A 158 11.37 -1.44 2.41
N GLY A 159 10.44 -1.54 3.36
CA GLY A 159 10.45 -0.77 4.61
C GLY A 159 10.14 0.72 4.46
N GLY A 160 10.08 1.24 3.23
CA GLY A 160 9.89 2.65 2.92
C GLY A 160 8.49 3.18 3.24
N HIS A 161 8.39 4.51 3.30
CA HIS A 161 7.13 5.24 3.23
C HIS A 161 7.32 6.44 2.29
N ILE A 162 6.39 6.65 1.36
CA ILE A 162 6.41 7.82 0.46
C ILE A 162 5.10 8.60 0.60
N ASP A 163 5.18 9.90 0.85
CA ASP A 163 4.06 10.81 0.66
C ASP A 163 4.12 11.36 -0.76
N TYR A 164 3.13 11.00 -1.58
CA TYR A 164 3.01 11.45 -2.96
C TYR A 164 2.16 12.72 -3.02
N GLY A 165 2.72 13.74 -3.67
CA GLY A 165 2.02 14.96 -4.01
C GLY A 165 0.88 14.73 -5.01
N PRO A 166 -0.02 15.72 -5.18
CA PRO A 166 -1.22 15.60 -6.00
C PRO A 166 -0.97 15.43 -7.51
N GLN A 167 0.23 15.80 -7.98
CA GLN A 167 0.66 15.67 -9.38
C GLN A 167 1.62 14.49 -9.59
N GLU A 168 2.07 13.84 -8.52
CA GLU A 168 3.00 12.72 -8.63
C GLU A 168 2.25 11.48 -9.11
N HIS A 169 2.91 10.74 -10.00
CA HIS A 169 2.45 9.44 -10.42
C HIS A 169 3.06 8.34 -9.57
N ILE A 170 2.25 7.37 -9.21
CA ILE A 170 2.67 6.22 -8.42
C ILE A 170 3.03 5.09 -9.40
N PRO A 171 4.31 4.71 -9.53
CA PRO A 171 4.76 3.76 -10.54
C PRO A 171 4.36 2.34 -10.15
N MET A 172 3.14 1.92 -10.48
CA MET A 172 2.63 0.58 -10.23
C MET A 172 1.60 0.16 -11.29
N GLU A 173 1.61 -1.13 -11.63
CA GLU A 173 0.69 -1.72 -12.61
C GLU A 173 -0.23 -2.72 -11.91
N HIS A 174 -1.51 -2.73 -12.28
CA HIS A 174 -2.51 -3.63 -11.68
C HIS A 174 -2.45 -5.02 -12.30
N VAL A 175 -2.43 -6.04 -11.46
CA VAL A 175 -2.59 -7.44 -11.86
C VAL A 175 -4.08 -7.76 -11.94
N HIS A 176 -4.57 -8.06 -13.14
CA HIS A 176 -6.00 -8.34 -13.37
C HIS A 176 -6.46 -9.73 -12.92
N LYS A 177 -5.54 -10.61 -12.50
CA LYS A 177 -5.87 -11.93 -11.96
C LYS A 177 -6.46 -11.78 -10.55
N LEU A 178 -7.76 -12.02 -10.44
CA LEU A 178 -8.47 -11.97 -9.17
C LEU A 178 -8.22 -13.21 -8.30
N PRO A 179 -8.15 -13.06 -6.96
CA PRO A 179 -8.15 -14.20 -6.04
C PRO A 179 -9.45 -15.01 -6.15
N PRO A 180 -9.40 -16.34 -5.97
CA PRO A 180 -10.57 -17.19 -5.80
C PRO A 180 -11.49 -16.73 -4.66
N ALA A 181 -10.93 -16.24 -3.56
CA ALA A 181 -11.71 -15.72 -2.46
C ALA A 181 -12.25 -14.31 -2.77
N VAL A 182 -13.57 -14.20 -2.93
CA VAL A 182 -14.29 -12.93 -3.18
C VAL A 182 -13.97 -11.88 -2.11
N SER A 183 -13.78 -12.29 -0.85
CA SER A 183 -13.44 -11.39 0.26
C SER A 183 -12.08 -10.70 0.10
N LEU A 184 -11.17 -11.25 -0.72
CA LEU A 184 -9.85 -10.70 -0.99
C LEU A 184 -9.81 -9.81 -2.24
N GLN A 185 -10.86 -9.80 -3.07
CA GLN A 185 -10.90 -9.01 -4.31
C GLN A 185 -10.93 -7.49 -4.08
N ILE A 186 -11.23 -7.06 -2.84
CA ILE A 186 -11.11 -5.66 -2.43
C ILE A 186 -9.65 -5.21 -2.23
N TRP A 187 -8.71 -6.15 -2.19
CA TRP A 187 -7.29 -5.86 -2.09
C TRP A 187 -6.69 -5.96 -3.50
N ASP A 188 -6.23 -4.83 -4.02
CA ASP A 188 -5.67 -4.77 -5.35
C ASP A 188 -4.37 -5.57 -5.39
N ARG A 189 -4.16 -6.34 -6.47
CA ARG A 189 -2.85 -6.93 -6.76
C ARG A 189 -2.10 -6.00 -7.70
N ILE A 190 -0.86 -5.69 -7.38
CA ILE A 190 -0.01 -4.78 -8.17
C ILE A 190 1.38 -5.36 -8.34
N HIS A 191 2.10 -4.88 -9.34
CA HIS A 191 3.54 -5.10 -9.46
C HIS A 191 4.23 -3.78 -9.84
N PHE A 192 5.52 -3.66 -9.57
CA PHE A 192 6.29 -2.48 -9.97
C PHE A 192 6.67 -2.57 -11.47
N PRO A 193 6.96 -1.43 -12.12
CA PRO A 193 7.51 -1.44 -13.45
C PRO A 193 8.78 -2.30 -13.49
N LYS A 194 8.97 -3.06 -14.58
CA LYS A 194 10.09 -4.00 -14.83
C LYS A 194 10.03 -5.32 -14.05
N ASP A 195 9.52 -5.35 -12.83
CA ASP A 195 9.35 -6.59 -12.07
C ASP A 195 7.90 -7.08 -12.15
N HIS A 196 7.62 -7.85 -13.20
CA HIS A 196 6.29 -8.42 -13.43
C HIS A 196 6.04 -9.72 -12.64
N GLU A 197 7.09 -10.31 -12.06
CA GLU A 197 6.99 -11.57 -11.32
C GLU A 197 6.70 -11.30 -9.84
N GLN A 198 7.23 -10.21 -9.29
CA GLN A 198 6.97 -9.80 -7.92
C GLN A 198 5.63 -9.05 -7.79
N VAL A 199 4.62 -9.79 -7.36
CA VAL A 199 3.29 -9.25 -7.07
C VAL A 199 3.18 -8.85 -5.60
N PHE A 200 2.51 -7.73 -5.35
CA PHE A 200 2.16 -7.23 -4.04
C PHE A 200 0.65 -7.11 -3.91
N VAL A 201 0.17 -7.14 -2.68
CA VAL A 201 -1.20 -6.77 -2.33
C VAL A 201 -1.23 -5.36 -1.76
N ARG A 202 -2.07 -4.53 -2.36
CA ARG A 202 -2.32 -3.15 -1.95
C ARG A 202 -3.63 -3.05 -1.18
N ARG A 203 -3.53 -2.54 0.05
CA ARG A 203 -4.67 -2.20 0.90
C ARG A 203 -4.77 -0.68 1.03
N LYS A 204 -5.93 -0.12 0.67
CA LYS A 204 -6.20 1.31 0.69
C LYS A 204 -7.11 1.69 1.86
N PHE A 205 -6.74 2.74 2.57
CA PHE A 205 -7.46 3.29 3.72
C PHE A 205 -7.77 4.76 3.45
N THR A 206 -9.05 5.11 3.38
CA THR A 206 -9.48 6.49 3.14
C THR A 206 -9.57 7.26 4.45
N PHE A 207 -8.99 8.46 4.48
CA PHE A 207 -9.02 9.37 5.62
C PHE A 207 -10.36 10.14 5.70
N GLY A 208 -11.22 10.05 4.69
CA GLY A 208 -12.52 10.71 4.66
C GLY A 208 -12.44 12.18 4.24
N ALA A 209 -13.61 12.82 4.19
CA ALA A 209 -13.76 14.22 3.80
C ALA A 209 -14.42 14.98 4.97
N GLY A 210 -13.63 15.43 5.93
CA GLY A 210 -14.10 16.14 7.12
C GLY A 210 -12.95 16.53 8.04
N ASP A 211 -13.28 17.13 9.18
CA ASP A 211 -12.31 17.65 10.16
C ASP A 211 -11.41 16.54 10.76
N ASP A 212 -11.89 15.30 10.81
CA ASP A 212 -11.14 14.15 11.34
C ASP A 212 -10.03 13.62 10.40
N LYS A 213 -9.83 14.24 9.22
CA LYS A 213 -8.89 13.73 8.21
C LYS A 213 -7.47 13.65 8.75
N ASP A 214 -7.03 14.69 9.45
CA ASP A 214 -5.67 14.78 9.98
C ASP A 214 -5.47 13.79 11.14
N ASP A 215 -6.46 13.66 12.02
CA ASP A 215 -6.48 12.64 13.09
C ASP A 215 -6.38 11.22 12.52
N LEU A 216 -7.15 10.93 11.47
CA LEU A 216 -7.13 9.63 10.81
C LEU A 216 -5.81 9.33 10.10
N ARG A 217 -5.15 10.37 9.57
CA ARG A 217 -3.81 10.26 8.99
C ARG A 217 -2.76 10.02 10.07
N GLU A 218 -2.86 10.68 11.22
CA GLU A 218 -1.98 10.46 12.36
C GLU A 218 -2.12 9.04 12.91
N ILE A 219 -3.35 8.56 13.12
CA ILE A 219 -3.64 7.19 13.54
C ILE A 219 -3.07 6.18 12.53
N TYR A 220 -3.21 6.45 11.23
CA TYR A 220 -2.61 5.59 10.20
C TYR A 220 -1.09 5.52 10.30
N MET A 221 -0.42 6.66 10.54
CA MET A 221 1.04 6.68 10.68
C MET A 221 1.51 5.96 11.94
N GLN A 222 0.76 6.06 13.03
CA GLN A 222 1.03 5.31 14.26
C GLN A 222 0.85 3.79 14.03
N ASP A 223 -0.30 3.39 13.50
CA ASP A 223 -0.59 1.97 13.21
C ASP A 223 0.44 1.37 12.24
N LEU A 224 0.89 2.16 11.26
CA LEU A 224 1.93 1.77 10.32
C LEU A 224 3.27 1.52 11.00
N ALA A 225 3.67 2.40 11.93
CA ALA A 225 4.92 2.25 12.68
C ALA A 225 4.90 0.99 13.55
N GLU A 226 3.77 0.73 14.23
CA GLU A 226 3.56 -0.49 15.01
C GLU A 226 3.59 -1.74 14.11
N ALA A 227 2.85 -1.74 13.00
CA ALA A 227 2.79 -2.86 12.07
C ALA A 227 4.17 -3.24 11.49
N LYS A 228 5.01 -2.24 11.18
CA LYS A 228 6.38 -2.47 10.67
C LYS A 228 7.28 -3.15 11.68
N GLN A 229 7.03 -2.98 12.98
CA GLN A 229 7.80 -3.66 14.03
C GLN A 229 7.42 -5.14 14.15
N LEU A 230 6.20 -5.52 13.79
CA LEU A 230 5.64 -6.86 13.96
C LEU A 230 5.95 -7.79 12.78
N ALA A 231 7.23 -7.90 12.43
CA ALA A 231 7.70 -8.76 11.35
C ALA A 231 7.75 -10.24 11.77
N HIS A 232 7.02 -11.09 11.06
CA HIS A 232 7.02 -12.55 11.21
C HIS A 232 6.62 -13.22 9.90
N PRO A 233 7.16 -14.40 9.53
CA PRO A 233 6.76 -15.10 8.29
C PRO A 233 5.25 -15.40 8.20
N HIS A 234 4.62 -15.63 9.35
CA HIS A 234 3.19 -15.95 9.46
C HIS A 234 2.32 -14.74 9.89
N ILE A 235 2.80 -13.52 9.64
CA ILE A 235 2.03 -12.28 9.72
C ILE A 235 2.23 -11.54 8.39
N ALA A 236 1.14 -11.15 7.74
CA ALA A 236 1.18 -10.41 6.47
C ALA A 236 1.89 -9.07 6.68
N ARG A 237 3.14 -9.02 6.23
CA ARG A 237 4.06 -7.93 6.52
C ARG A 237 3.68 -6.67 5.74
N VAL A 238 3.86 -5.52 6.38
CA VAL A 238 3.94 -4.24 5.67
C VAL A 238 5.29 -4.19 4.95
N TRP A 239 5.31 -4.58 3.68
CA TRP A 239 6.49 -4.49 2.84
C TRP A 239 6.87 -3.03 2.61
N ALA A 240 5.90 -2.18 2.29
CA ALA A 240 6.07 -0.73 2.25
C ALA A 240 4.71 -0.03 2.36
N SER A 241 4.73 1.30 2.40
CA SER A 241 3.50 2.09 2.41
C SER A 241 3.68 3.43 1.70
N TYR A 242 2.55 4.07 1.42
CA TYR A 242 2.55 5.43 0.89
C TYR A 242 1.25 6.15 1.26
N THR A 243 1.26 7.46 1.12
CA THR A 243 0.05 8.30 1.17
C THR A 243 -0.10 9.04 -0.15
N ALA A 244 -1.34 9.21 -0.60
CA ALA A 244 -1.65 9.98 -1.80
C ALA A 244 -3.03 10.61 -1.64
N GLY A 245 -3.09 11.94 -1.69
CA GLY A 245 -4.33 12.69 -1.50
C GLY A 245 -4.97 12.48 -0.13
N ASP A 246 -6.11 11.80 -0.10
CA ASP A 246 -6.91 11.53 1.09
C ASP A 246 -6.86 10.05 1.53
N ALA A 247 -5.85 9.31 1.09
CA ALA A 247 -5.71 7.90 1.43
C ALA A 247 -4.29 7.50 1.80
N GLY A 248 -4.20 6.57 2.76
CA GLY A 248 -3.01 5.78 3.05
C GLY A 248 -3.10 4.41 2.38
N CYS A 249 -1.98 3.91 1.89
CA CYS A 249 -1.90 2.61 1.24
C CYS A 249 -0.75 1.79 1.80
N ILE A 250 -1.01 0.50 2.00
CA ILE A 250 -0.03 -0.48 2.46
C ILE A 250 0.17 -1.52 1.38
N LEU A 251 1.42 -1.90 1.15
CA LEU A 251 1.84 -2.97 0.27
C LEU A 251 2.32 -4.14 1.12
N SER A 252 1.82 -5.34 0.82
CA SER A 252 2.24 -6.61 1.41
C SER A 252 2.78 -7.52 0.32
N ASP A 253 3.89 -8.19 0.60
CA ASP A 253 4.48 -9.23 -0.25
C ASP A 253 3.86 -10.61 -0.01
N PHE A 254 3.09 -10.78 1.07
CA PHE A 254 2.20 -11.93 1.22
C PHE A 254 0.98 -11.75 0.32
N VAL A 255 0.86 -12.56 -0.75
CA VAL A 255 -0.20 -12.48 -1.77
C VAL A 255 -1.19 -13.63 -1.60
N PRO A 256 -2.30 -13.44 -0.86
CA PRO A 256 -3.23 -14.51 -0.58
C PRO A 256 -4.16 -14.85 -1.75
N GLU A 257 -4.43 -16.15 -1.90
CA GLU A 257 -5.46 -16.69 -2.80
C GLU A 257 -6.76 -16.98 -2.02
N HIS A 258 -6.64 -17.37 -0.76
CA HIS A 258 -7.76 -17.70 0.11
C HIS A 258 -7.64 -17.06 1.50
N THR A 259 -8.79 -16.90 2.17
CA THR A 259 -8.84 -16.83 3.63
C THR A 259 -9.07 -18.24 4.15
N LEU A 260 -8.78 -18.53 5.41
CA LEU A 260 -9.09 -19.83 6.00
C LEU A 260 -10.60 -20.13 5.91
N ALA A 261 -11.43 -19.10 6.11
CA ALA A 261 -12.88 -19.21 5.92
C ALA A 261 -13.25 -19.68 4.50
N SER A 262 -12.69 -19.03 3.47
CA SER A 262 -13.01 -19.37 2.09
C SER A 262 -12.38 -20.71 1.67
N PHE A 263 -11.19 -21.03 2.16
CA PHE A 263 -10.51 -22.29 1.91
C PHE A 263 -11.37 -23.49 2.37
N ILE A 264 -11.82 -23.45 3.62
CA ILE A 264 -12.66 -24.50 4.19
C ILE A 264 -14.01 -24.58 3.47
N ALA A 265 -14.60 -23.44 3.12
CA ALA A 265 -15.88 -23.40 2.39
C ALA A 265 -15.77 -23.96 0.96
N HIS A 266 -14.64 -23.73 0.28
CA HIS A 266 -14.42 -24.14 -1.11
C HIS A 266 -14.19 -25.65 -1.25
N ARG A 267 -13.73 -26.33 -0.18
CA ARG A 267 -13.49 -27.79 -0.05
C ARG A 267 -12.44 -28.40 -0.98
N THR A 268 -12.31 -27.91 -2.21
CA THR A 268 -11.31 -28.34 -3.19
C THR A 268 -10.51 -27.15 -3.76
N PRO A 269 -9.83 -26.33 -2.94
CA PRO A 269 -8.96 -25.27 -3.45
C PRO A 269 -7.88 -25.84 -4.38
N TYR A 270 -7.69 -25.23 -5.55
CA TYR A 270 -6.78 -25.77 -6.57
C TYR A 270 -5.35 -25.96 -6.05
N GLN A 271 -4.84 -24.99 -5.28
CA GLN A 271 -3.51 -25.04 -4.68
C GLN A 271 -3.34 -26.21 -3.70
N PHE A 272 -4.42 -26.60 -3.02
CA PHE A 272 -4.41 -27.73 -2.09
C PHE A 272 -4.61 -29.07 -2.81
N MET A 273 -5.39 -29.08 -3.89
CA MET A 273 -5.62 -30.30 -4.69
C MET A 273 -4.36 -30.77 -5.43
N ARG A 274 -3.41 -29.87 -5.70
CA ARG A 274 -2.09 -30.20 -6.25
C ARG A 274 -1.19 -30.97 -5.29
N VAL A 275 -1.44 -30.86 -3.98
CA VAL A 275 -0.69 -31.59 -2.96
C VAL A 275 -1.15 -33.06 -2.95
N PRO A 276 -0.22 -34.04 -2.90
CA PRO A 276 -0.55 -35.45 -2.72
C PRO A 276 -1.47 -35.68 -1.51
N GLN A 277 -2.48 -36.55 -1.66
CA GLN A 277 -3.49 -36.75 -0.62
C GLN A 277 -2.91 -37.13 0.76
N GLY A 278 -1.81 -37.90 0.78
CA GLY A 278 -1.13 -38.30 2.02
C GLY A 278 -0.40 -37.16 2.75
N GLU A 279 -0.02 -36.10 2.04
CA GLU A 279 0.74 -34.96 2.59
C GLU A 279 -0.18 -33.83 3.06
N ARG A 280 -1.41 -33.76 2.54
CA ARG A 280 -2.40 -32.73 2.89
C ARG A 280 -2.65 -32.56 4.40
N PRO A 281 -2.79 -33.63 5.22
CA PRO A 281 -2.95 -33.46 6.66
C PRO A 281 -1.72 -32.84 7.33
N VAL A 282 -0.52 -33.09 6.81
CA VAL A 282 0.73 -32.53 7.34
C VAL A 282 0.72 -31.01 7.21
N ILE A 283 0.35 -30.49 6.03
CA ILE A 283 0.22 -29.04 5.79
C ILE A 283 -0.77 -28.40 6.78
N LEU A 284 -1.93 -29.03 7.01
CA LEU A 284 -2.95 -28.49 7.91
C LEU A 284 -2.50 -28.49 9.38
N LEU A 285 -1.70 -29.47 9.80
CA LEU A 285 -1.07 -29.49 11.13
C LEU A 285 0.05 -28.46 11.23
N GLU A 286 0.84 -28.28 10.18
CA GLU A 286 1.89 -27.29 10.10
C GLU A 286 1.32 -25.86 10.16
N TRP A 287 0.16 -25.62 9.54
CA TRP A 287 -0.56 -24.36 9.71
C TRP A 287 -0.89 -24.03 11.16
N MET A 288 -1.25 -25.03 11.97
CA MET A 288 -1.47 -24.81 13.39
C MET A 288 -0.17 -24.32 14.03
N HIS A 289 0.96 -25.00 13.77
CA HIS A 289 2.28 -24.59 14.27
C HIS A 289 2.66 -23.16 13.84
N CYS A 290 2.50 -22.84 12.56
CA CYS A 290 2.77 -21.51 12.01
C CYS A 290 2.00 -20.39 12.73
N LEU A 291 0.71 -20.61 13.02
CA LEU A 291 -0.14 -19.62 13.68
C LEU A 291 0.21 -19.43 15.15
N ILE A 292 0.52 -20.50 15.89
CA ILE A 292 0.93 -20.35 17.30
C ILE A 292 2.31 -19.71 17.42
N ASP A 293 3.23 -19.97 16.49
CA ASP A 293 4.55 -19.35 16.45
C ASP A 293 4.44 -17.81 16.27
N ALA A 294 3.62 -17.37 15.31
CA ALA A 294 3.31 -15.94 15.15
C ALA A 294 2.68 -15.33 16.40
N LEU A 295 1.74 -16.05 17.01
CA LEU A 295 1.05 -15.55 18.20
C LEU A 295 1.99 -15.48 19.42
N ALA A 296 2.87 -16.47 19.58
CA ALA A 296 3.88 -16.48 20.63
C ALA A 296 4.85 -15.29 20.48
N MET A 297 5.24 -14.93 19.25
CA MET A 297 6.04 -13.73 19.00
C MET A 297 5.31 -12.46 19.45
N LEU A 298 4.02 -12.31 19.09
CA LEU A 298 3.21 -11.16 19.50
C LEU A 298 3.10 -11.07 21.02
N HIS A 299 2.75 -12.17 21.67
CA HIS A 299 2.58 -12.25 23.13
C HIS A 299 3.90 -12.03 23.88
N HIS A 300 5.02 -12.53 23.35
CA HIS A 300 6.35 -12.27 23.91
C HIS A 300 6.69 -10.77 23.93
N ARG A 301 6.15 -10.00 22.98
CA ARG A 301 6.29 -8.54 22.92
C ARG A 301 5.21 -7.79 23.68
N GLY A 302 4.33 -8.48 24.41
CA GLY A 302 3.20 -7.88 25.13
C GLY A 302 2.11 -7.33 24.20
N VAL A 303 2.08 -7.79 22.95
CA VAL A 303 1.12 -7.33 21.93
C VAL A 303 0.05 -8.40 21.76
N GLN A 304 -1.22 -8.02 21.94
CA GLN A 304 -2.35 -8.86 21.57
C GLN A 304 -2.63 -8.75 20.06
N HIS A 305 -3.05 -9.85 19.44
CA HIS A 305 -3.58 -9.83 18.08
C HIS A 305 -4.99 -9.22 18.06
N GLY A 306 -5.91 -9.64 18.92
CA GLY A 306 -7.23 -9.02 19.15
C GLY A 306 -8.28 -9.20 18.05
N ALA A 307 -7.98 -9.97 17.00
CA ALA A 307 -8.91 -10.23 15.89
C ALA A 307 -8.66 -11.58 15.18
N ILE A 308 -8.29 -12.63 15.94
CA ILE A 308 -8.06 -13.97 15.39
C ILE A 308 -9.41 -14.60 14.99
N ARG A 309 -9.59 -14.86 13.70
CA ARG A 309 -10.76 -15.55 13.13
C ARG A 309 -10.47 -15.99 11.69
N PRO A 310 -11.21 -16.96 11.12
CA PRO A 310 -10.87 -17.52 9.81
C PRO A 310 -10.88 -16.53 8.65
N SER A 311 -11.63 -15.43 8.71
CA SER A 311 -11.57 -14.37 7.68
C SER A 311 -10.30 -13.51 7.73
N ASN A 312 -9.59 -13.48 8.87
CA ASN A 312 -8.34 -12.73 9.07
C ASN A 312 -7.09 -13.64 9.04
N VAL A 313 -7.27 -14.91 8.70
CA VAL A 313 -6.19 -15.87 8.43
C VAL A 313 -6.17 -16.10 6.94
N ILE A 314 -5.04 -15.88 6.29
CA ILE A 314 -4.88 -15.90 4.85
C ILE A 314 -3.90 -16.98 4.40
N ILE A 315 -4.14 -17.49 3.19
CA ILE A 315 -3.40 -18.60 2.59
C ILE A 315 -3.03 -18.19 1.17
N ASP A 316 -1.75 -18.31 0.82
CA ASP A 316 -1.23 -17.98 -0.51
C ASP A 316 -1.33 -19.15 -1.50
N HIS A 317 -0.72 -18.97 -2.66
CA HIS A 317 -0.67 -19.97 -3.73
C HIS A 317 0.14 -21.23 -3.34
N ASP A 318 1.13 -21.10 -2.46
CA ASP A 318 2.04 -22.19 -2.08
C ASP A 318 1.60 -22.90 -0.80
N ASN A 319 0.39 -22.60 -0.32
CA ASN A 319 -0.19 -23.09 0.93
C ASN A 319 0.56 -22.61 2.18
N CYS A 320 1.26 -21.47 2.13
CA CYS A 320 1.72 -20.80 3.35
C CYS A 320 0.56 -20.06 4.01
N ILE A 321 0.53 -20.06 5.34
CA ILE A 321 -0.53 -19.42 6.14
C ILE A 321 0.03 -18.23 6.91
N ALA A 322 -0.77 -17.16 7.05
CA ALA A 322 -0.42 -16.00 7.85
C ALA A 322 -1.66 -15.29 8.42
N PHE A 323 -1.45 -14.50 9.48
CA PHE A 323 -2.44 -13.51 9.92
C PHE A 323 -2.43 -12.29 9.00
N SER A 324 -3.57 -11.84 8.51
CA SER A 324 -3.66 -10.65 7.63
C SER A 324 -3.82 -9.33 8.39
N ASP A 325 -4.23 -9.39 9.65
CA ASP A 325 -4.85 -8.26 10.32
C ASP A 325 -4.74 -8.30 11.84
N ILE A 326 -3.83 -7.51 12.37
CA ILE A 326 -3.72 -7.30 13.81
C ILE A 326 -4.86 -6.36 14.24
N GLY A 327 -5.75 -6.87 15.07
CA GLY A 327 -6.98 -6.23 15.55
C GLY A 327 -6.79 -4.91 16.26
N ILE A 328 -5.65 -4.73 16.93
CA ILE A 328 -5.30 -3.50 17.65
C ILE A 328 -5.07 -2.30 16.71
N LEU A 329 -4.67 -2.57 15.46
CA LEU A 329 -4.36 -1.54 14.47
C LEU A 329 -5.67 -1.00 13.90
N ARG A 330 -6.09 0.16 14.41
CA ARG A 330 -7.44 0.70 14.18
C ARG A 330 -7.70 0.94 12.70
N THR A 331 -6.71 1.48 11.99
CA THR A 331 -6.76 1.76 10.56
C THR A 331 -7.00 0.48 9.77
N PHE A 332 -6.36 -0.62 10.17
CA PHE A 332 -6.40 -1.90 9.46
C PHE A 332 -7.77 -2.57 9.58
N GLN A 333 -8.60 -2.15 10.53
CA GLN A 333 -9.98 -2.63 10.70
C GLN A 333 -11.01 -1.85 9.85
N ARG A 334 -10.64 -0.70 9.26
CA ARG A 334 -11.56 0.11 8.47
C ARG A 334 -11.88 -0.55 7.12
N GLY A 335 -13.11 -0.34 6.64
CA GLY A 335 -13.55 -0.85 5.33
C GLY A 335 -13.85 -2.35 5.27
N LYS A 336 -13.63 -3.10 6.36
CA LYS A 336 -13.95 -4.53 6.41
C LYS A 336 -15.45 -4.77 6.57
N LYS A 337 -15.98 -5.69 5.79
CA LYS A 337 -17.31 -6.26 6.04
C LYS A 337 -17.21 -7.23 7.21
N PHE A 338 -17.71 -6.82 8.38
CA PHE A 338 -17.78 -7.71 9.53
C PHE A 338 -18.75 -8.85 9.26
N VAL A 339 -18.25 -10.08 9.23
CA VAL A 339 -19.09 -11.27 9.27
C VAL A 339 -19.60 -11.41 10.70
N LYS A 340 -20.83 -10.96 10.96
CA LYS A 340 -21.43 -10.92 12.31
C LYS A 340 -21.29 -12.26 13.07
N ASN A 341 -21.38 -13.38 12.36
CA ASN A 341 -21.27 -14.71 12.95
C ASN A 341 -19.86 -15.04 13.45
N GLU A 342 -18.80 -14.47 12.83
CA GLU A 342 -17.43 -14.71 13.29
C GLU A 342 -17.05 -13.84 14.50
N ALA A 343 -17.57 -12.61 14.59
CA ALA A 343 -17.23 -11.73 15.71
C ALA A 343 -17.67 -12.30 17.07
N SER A 344 -18.84 -12.97 17.11
CA SER A 344 -19.33 -13.64 18.31
C SER A 344 -18.84 -15.09 18.45
N GLY A 345 -18.65 -15.81 17.34
CA GLY A 345 -18.31 -17.24 17.38
C GLY A 345 -16.86 -17.56 17.75
N TYR A 346 -15.96 -16.57 17.70
CA TYR A 346 -14.53 -16.74 18.00
C TYR A 346 -14.03 -15.80 19.11
N SER A 347 -14.89 -14.93 19.66
CA SER A 347 -14.52 -14.08 20.79
C SER A 347 -14.51 -14.88 22.09
N ALA A 348 -13.52 -14.59 22.94
CA ALA A 348 -13.45 -15.16 24.26
C ALA A 348 -14.59 -14.62 25.16
N PRO A 349 -15.12 -15.43 26.09
CA PRO A 349 -16.28 -15.06 26.91
C PRO A 349 -16.05 -13.78 27.73
N GLU A 350 -14.83 -13.54 28.21
CA GLU A 350 -14.45 -12.33 28.94
C GLU A 350 -14.54 -11.05 28.10
N THR A 351 -14.41 -11.15 26.77
CA THR A 351 -14.54 -10.00 25.86
C THR A 351 -15.98 -9.49 25.83
N HIS A 352 -16.95 -10.36 26.08
CA HIS A 352 -18.36 -9.99 26.18
C HIS A 352 -18.70 -9.34 27.53
N LEU A 353 -18.07 -9.79 28.62
CA LEU A 353 -18.27 -9.25 29.97
C LEU A 353 -17.77 -7.80 30.12
N LEU A 354 -16.81 -7.38 29.28
CA LEU A 354 -16.28 -6.01 29.25
C LEU A 354 -17.19 -5.03 28.50
N ASN A 355 -18.08 -5.53 27.64
CA ASN A 355 -18.99 -4.71 26.82
C ASN A 355 -20.43 -4.65 27.37
N GLU A 356 -20.76 -5.43 28.41
CA GLU A 356 -22.02 -5.26 29.13
C GLU A 356 -21.91 -4.05 30.09
N PRO A 357 -22.83 -3.08 30.04
CA PRO A 357 -22.94 -2.12 31.13
C PRO A 357 -23.24 -2.92 32.39
N LEU A 358 -22.42 -2.77 33.44
CA LEU A 358 -22.55 -3.42 34.74
C LEU A 358 -23.99 -3.31 35.26
N ASN A 359 -24.85 -4.25 34.89
CA ASN A 359 -26.14 -4.41 35.52
C ASN A 359 -25.87 -5.25 36.75
N MET A 360 -25.42 -4.57 37.80
CA MET A 360 -25.26 -5.13 39.13
C MET A 360 -26.50 -5.98 39.45
N PRO A 361 -26.34 -7.27 39.80
CA PRO A 361 -27.47 -8.03 40.30
C PRO A 361 -28.03 -7.28 41.52
N LYS A 362 -29.35 -7.07 41.54
CA LYS A 362 -30.06 -6.48 42.67
C LYS A 362 -29.57 -7.14 43.96
N PRO A 363 -29.13 -6.37 44.97
CA PRO A 363 -28.54 -6.96 46.16
C PRO A 363 -29.58 -7.82 46.87
N LEU A 364 -29.20 -9.07 47.16
CA LEU A 364 -29.91 -9.92 48.10
C LEU A 364 -29.95 -9.19 49.43
N VAL A 365 -31.17 -8.80 49.84
CA VAL A 365 -31.45 -8.10 51.09
C VAL A 365 -31.13 -9.03 52.25
N ILE A 366 -29.93 -8.91 52.82
CA ILE A 366 -29.62 -9.42 54.15
C ILE A 366 -29.90 -8.29 55.14
N ARG A 367 -31.01 -8.42 55.87
CA ARG A 367 -31.38 -7.57 56.99
C ARG A 367 -30.29 -7.59 58.07
N LYS A 368 -29.64 -6.45 58.35
CA LYS A 368 -29.25 -6.03 59.71
C LYS A 368 -29.23 -4.50 59.83
N SER A 369 -29.81 -4.00 60.90
CA SER A 369 -29.74 -2.64 61.45
C SER A 369 -28.92 -2.68 62.76
N PRO A 370 -28.56 -1.55 63.42
CA PRO A 370 -28.24 -0.20 62.94
C PRO A 370 -26.89 0.36 63.49
N SER A 371 -26.49 1.52 62.95
CA SER A 371 -25.57 2.55 63.51
C SER A 371 -24.04 2.34 63.50
N GLN A 372 -23.32 3.17 62.74
CA GLN A 372 -22.54 4.32 63.26
C GLN A 372 -21.89 5.12 62.10
N ARG A 373 -21.81 6.43 62.29
CA ARG A 373 -21.16 7.42 61.41
C ARG A 373 -19.63 7.27 61.49
N SER A 374 -18.91 7.41 60.38
CA SER A 374 -18.01 8.56 60.11
C SER A 374 -16.92 8.28 59.05
N LEU A 375 -16.72 9.29 58.20
CA LEU A 375 -15.47 9.88 57.73
C LEU A 375 -14.35 8.99 57.14
N GLY A 376 -14.22 9.07 55.81
CA GLY A 376 -12.98 9.47 55.12
C GLY A 376 -11.78 8.51 55.14
N SER A 377 -11.38 8.04 53.98
CA SER A 377 -10.02 8.25 53.46
C SER A 377 -9.85 7.61 52.08
N ASN A 378 -9.12 8.34 51.24
CA ASN A 378 -8.65 7.92 49.93
C ASN A 378 -7.79 6.66 50.07
N ALA A 379 -8.24 5.56 49.47
CA ALA A 379 -7.36 4.52 49.00
C ALA A 379 -7.55 4.43 47.49
N ALA A 380 -6.55 4.91 46.75
CA ALA A 380 -6.42 4.65 45.34
C ALA A 380 -6.38 3.14 45.14
N THR A 381 -7.52 2.55 44.76
CA THR A 381 -7.53 1.23 44.14
C THR A 381 -6.84 1.41 42.80
N VAL A 382 -5.54 1.15 42.78
CA VAL A 382 -4.83 0.76 41.56
C VAL A 382 -5.60 -0.44 41.03
N SER A 383 -6.55 -0.15 40.13
CA SER A 383 -7.19 -1.17 39.32
C SER A 383 -6.10 -1.72 38.43
N THR A 384 -5.47 -2.80 38.88
CA THR A 384 -4.76 -3.73 38.02
C THR A 384 -5.77 -4.21 36.98
N ARG A 385 -5.89 -3.47 35.86
CA ARG A 385 -6.55 -3.96 34.65
C ARG A 385 -5.89 -5.31 34.37
N ARG A 386 -6.62 -6.41 34.54
CA ARG A 386 -6.13 -7.72 34.13
C ARG A 386 -5.85 -7.60 32.64
N ASP A 387 -4.61 -7.85 32.23
CA ASP A 387 -4.29 -8.20 30.85
C ASP A 387 -5.14 -9.42 30.52
N THR A 388 -6.31 -9.22 29.91
CA THR A 388 -7.18 -10.32 29.45
C THR A 388 -7.09 -10.50 27.94
N GLY A 389 -6.33 -9.64 27.25
CA GLY A 389 -6.28 -9.59 25.80
C GLY A 389 -5.45 -10.72 25.18
N LEU A 390 -4.36 -11.10 25.82
CA LEU A 390 -3.48 -12.17 25.34
C LEU A 390 -4.16 -13.54 25.47
N GLU A 391 -4.83 -13.79 26.60
CA GLU A 391 -5.59 -15.01 26.86
C GLU A 391 -6.80 -15.14 25.93
N SER A 392 -7.44 -14.01 25.59
CA SER A 392 -8.50 -13.97 24.59
C SER A 392 -8.03 -14.45 23.22
N ASP A 393 -6.80 -14.09 22.80
CA ASP A 393 -6.24 -14.61 21.55
C ASP A 393 -6.02 -16.13 21.58
N ILE A 394 -5.60 -16.69 22.71
CA ILE A 394 -5.42 -18.14 22.87
C ILE A 394 -6.76 -18.85 22.69
N PHE A 395 -7.84 -18.32 23.27
CA PHE A 395 -9.18 -18.84 23.07
C PHE A 395 -9.59 -18.79 21.59
N SER A 396 -9.44 -17.62 20.94
CA SER A 396 -9.79 -17.44 19.53
C SER A 396 -8.99 -18.37 18.60
N LEU A 397 -7.70 -18.56 18.86
CA LEU A 397 -6.86 -19.50 18.12
C LEU A 397 -7.30 -20.95 18.35
N GLY A 398 -7.71 -21.30 19.58
CA GLY A 398 -8.31 -22.60 19.89
C GLY A 398 -9.57 -22.88 19.07
N CYS A 399 -10.44 -21.88 18.89
CA CYS A 399 -11.60 -21.99 18.00
C CYS A 399 -11.20 -22.24 16.54
N VAL A 400 -10.17 -21.55 16.04
CA VAL A 400 -9.61 -21.76 14.69
C VAL A 400 -9.03 -23.16 14.54
N TYR A 401 -8.34 -23.68 15.56
CA TYR A 401 -7.81 -25.05 15.56
C TYR A 401 -8.91 -26.09 15.53
N LEU A 402 -10.02 -25.85 16.24
CA LEU A 402 -11.17 -26.75 16.18
C LEU A 402 -11.75 -26.83 14.77
N ASP A 403 -11.76 -25.73 14.02
CA ASP A 403 -12.15 -25.74 12.61
C ASP A 403 -11.17 -26.51 11.74
N LEU A 404 -9.85 -26.30 11.93
CA LEU A 404 -8.81 -27.03 11.20
C LEU A 404 -8.90 -28.54 11.44
N VAL A 405 -8.96 -28.98 12.70
CA VAL A 405 -9.08 -30.40 13.07
C VAL A 405 -10.38 -31.00 12.52
N THR A 406 -11.48 -30.27 12.61
CA THR A 406 -12.76 -30.72 12.03
C THR A 406 -12.65 -30.86 10.51
N TYR A 407 -12.00 -29.92 9.83
CA TYR A 407 -11.76 -29.99 8.39
C TYR A 407 -10.85 -31.16 8.02
N ILE A 408 -9.79 -31.44 8.78
CA ILE A 408 -8.93 -32.62 8.59
C ILE A 408 -9.76 -33.91 8.67
N VAL A 409 -10.64 -34.04 9.67
CA VAL A 409 -11.39 -35.29 9.94
C VAL A 409 -12.62 -35.44 9.04
N LYS A 410 -13.32 -34.34 8.73
CA LYS A 410 -14.66 -34.36 8.09
C LYS A 410 -14.69 -33.70 6.71
N GLY A 411 -13.66 -32.92 6.34
CA GLY A 411 -13.61 -32.15 5.10
C GLY A 411 -14.57 -30.95 5.02
N LYS A 412 -15.33 -30.68 6.10
CA LYS A 412 -16.32 -29.58 6.19
C LYS A 412 -16.68 -29.29 7.66
N LEU A 413 -17.19 -28.08 7.93
CA LEU A 413 -17.58 -27.64 9.28
C LEU A 413 -19.07 -27.79 9.60
N SER A 414 -19.90 -28.30 8.67
CA SER A 414 -21.36 -28.26 8.79
C SER A 414 -21.91 -28.91 10.07
N ASP A 415 -21.21 -29.90 10.61
CA ASP A 415 -21.63 -30.57 11.84
C ASP A 415 -21.16 -29.82 13.08
N LEU A 416 -19.96 -29.24 13.06
CA LEU A 416 -19.45 -28.41 14.15
C LEU A 416 -20.27 -27.11 14.31
N GLN A 417 -20.69 -26.50 13.21
CA GLN A 417 -21.50 -25.28 13.22
C GLN A 417 -22.84 -25.43 13.96
N LYS A 418 -23.33 -26.65 14.20
CA LYS A 418 -24.56 -26.89 14.98
C LYS A 418 -24.35 -26.73 16.49
N PHE A 419 -23.10 -26.71 16.95
CA PHE A 419 -22.71 -26.65 18.36
C PHE A 419 -22.13 -25.28 18.77
N ARG A 420 -21.96 -24.37 17.80
CA ARG A 420 -21.62 -22.96 18.02
C ARG A 420 -22.90 -22.14 17.95
#